data_AF-Q8S3A8-F1
#
_entry.id   AF-Q8S3A8-F1
#
_cell.length_a   1.000
_cell.length_b   1.000
_cell.length_c   1.000
_cell.angle_alpha   90.00
_cell.angle_beta   90.00
_cell.angle_gamma   90.00
#
_symmetry.space_group_name_H-M   'P 1'
#
loop_
_entity.id
_entity.type
_entity.pdbx_description
1 polymer ?
#
loop_
_entity_poly.entity_id
_entity_poly.type
_entity_poly.pdbx_seq_one_letter_code
_entity_poly.pdbx_strand_id
1 'polypeptide(L)' 'ISCRPAVTTGTAPTADCCAHIQTVLAGANGPQCLCDALTSNLAKSIGVNFELASKLPQECRLNYIHNYNCKGHIVP' A
#
# COMPACT_ATOMS: atom_id res chain seq x y z
N ILE A 1 4.43 -9.46 7.17
CA ILE A 1 4.37 -8.71 8.45
C ILE A 1 5.09 -7.36 8.39
N SER A 2 6.15 -7.21 7.58
CA SER A 2 7.01 -6.01 7.56
C SER A 2 6.31 -4.68 7.26
N CYS A 3 5.21 -4.67 6.50
CA CYS A 3 4.45 -3.45 6.22
C CYS A 3 3.32 -3.14 7.20
N ARG A 4 2.98 -4.09 8.09
CA ARG A 4 1.81 -3.97 8.97
C ARG A 4 1.84 -2.69 9.82
N PRO A 5 2.90 -2.36 10.58
CA PRO A 5 2.89 -1.15 11.42
C PRO A 5 2.78 0.15 10.59
N ALA A 6 3.29 0.17 9.35
CA ALA A 6 3.12 1.32 8.47
C ALA A 6 1.66 1.53 8.07
N VAL A 7 0.95 0.44 7.75
CA VAL A 7 -0.46 0.52 7.33
C VAL A 7 -1.47 0.53 8.49
N THR A 8 -1.06 0.22 9.72
CA THR A 8 -1.97 0.20 10.90
C THR A 8 -1.74 1.36 11.85
N THR A 9 -0.49 1.76 12.08
CA THR A 9 -0.11 2.78 13.08
C THR A 9 0.65 3.95 12.49
N GLY A 10 0.95 3.93 11.18
CA GLY A 10 1.66 5.02 10.49
C GLY A 10 3.15 5.05 10.81
N THR A 11 3.69 3.95 11.33
CA THR A 11 5.14 3.81 11.57
C THR A 11 5.88 3.82 10.24
N ALA A 12 7.08 4.41 10.21
CA ALA A 12 7.90 4.41 8.99
C ALA A 12 8.08 2.97 8.44
N PRO A 13 7.86 2.74 7.14
CA PRO A 13 8.02 1.43 6.54
C PRO A 13 9.50 1.00 6.56
N THR A 14 9.74 -0.29 6.81
CA THR A 14 11.10 -0.84 6.73
C THR A 14 11.54 -0.99 5.28
N ALA A 15 12.86 -1.06 5.04
CA ALA A 15 13.41 -1.31 3.71
C ALA A 15 12.84 -2.60 3.08
N ASP A 16 12.67 -3.66 3.88
CA ASP A 16 12.04 -4.91 3.43
C ASP A 16 10.59 -4.69 2.98
N CYS A 17 9.82 -3.90 3.72
CA CYS A 17 8.46 -3.56 3.32
C CYS A 17 8.46 -2.85 1.95
N CYS A 18 9.30 -1.84 1.80
CA CYS A 18 9.40 -1.07 0.56
C CYS A 18 9.83 -1.94 -0.63
N ALA A 19 10.79 -2.85 -0.45
CA ALA A 19 11.22 -3.78 -1.48
C ALA A 19 10.08 -4.73 -1.92
N HIS A 20 9.27 -5.20 -0.97
CA HIS A 20 8.10 -6.03 -1.29
C HIS A 20 7.05 -5.22 -2.08
N ILE A 21 6.74 -4.00 -1.65
CA ILE A 21 5.78 -3.16 -2.37
C ILE A 21 6.30 -2.83 -3.76
N GLN A 22 7.59 -2.50 -3.91
CA GLN A 22 8.21 -2.25 -5.20
C GLN A 22 8.04 -3.44 -6.15
N THR A 23 8.27 -4.65 -5.64
CA THR A 23 8.12 -5.89 -6.42
C THR A 23 6.67 -6.10 -6.86
N VAL A 24 5.71 -5.85 -5.96
CA VAL A 24 4.28 -5.94 -6.29
C VAL A 24 3.90 -4.89 -7.33
N LEU A 25 4.29 -3.62 -7.13
CA LEU A 25 3.99 -2.51 -8.03
C LEU A 25 4.63 -2.66 -9.41
N ALA A 26 5.79 -3.30 -9.51
CA ALA A 26 6.46 -3.59 -10.78
C ALA A 26 5.71 -4.62 -11.65
N GLY A 27 4.79 -5.39 -11.06
CA GLY A 27 3.93 -6.29 -11.82
C GLY A 27 2.92 -5.54 -12.68
N ALA A 28 2.53 -6.12 -13.82
CA ALA A 28 1.58 -5.49 -14.76
C ALA A 28 0.24 -5.07 -14.13
N ASN A 29 -0.20 -5.78 -13.09
CA ASN A 29 -1.41 -5.46 -12.32
C ASN A 29 -1.10 -5.04 -10.87
N GLY A 30 0.14 -4.64 -10.60
CA GLY A 30 0.65 -4.34 -9.26
C GLY A 30 -0.18 -3.33 -8.47
N PRO A 31 -0.48 -2.14 -9.04
CA PRO A 31 -1.31 -1.13 -8.37
C PRO A 31 -2.70 -1.65 -8.00
N GLN A 32 -3.31 -2.44 -8.89
CA GLN A 32 -4.64 -2.99 -8.69
C GLN A 32 -4.64 -4.13 -7.64
N CYS A 33 -3.64 -5.00 -7.68
CA CYS A 33 -3.46 -6.05 -6.68
C CYS A 33 -3.25 -5.47 -5.29
N LEU A 34 -2.42 -4.43 -5.16
CA LEU A 34 -2.20 -3.74 -3.91
C LEU A 34 -3.48 -3.06 -3.42
N CYS A 35 -4.20 -2.39 -4.32
CA CYS A 35 -5.50 -1.80 -4.03
C CYS A 35 -6.52 -2.83 -3.50
N ASP A 36 -6.64 -3.97 -4.16
CA ASP A 36 -7.54 -5.05 -3.75
C ASP A 36 -7.14 -5.62 -2.38
N ALA A 37 -5.84 -5.81 -2.15
CA ALA A 37 -5.33 -6.26 -0.86
C ALA A 37 -5.69 -5.28 0.25
N LEU A 38 -5.46 -3.98 0.05
CA LEU A 38 -5.71 -2.93 1.05
C LEU A 38 -7.19 -2.67 1.30
N THR A 39 -8.05 -2.90 0.30
CA THR A 39 -9.51 -2.73 0.43
C THR A 39 -10.23 -4.01 0.86
N SER A 40 -9.52 -5.14 0.96
CA SER A 40 -10.09 -6.44 1.34
C SER A 40 -10.66 -6.44 2.76
N ASN A 41 -11.66 -7.30 3.00
CA ASN A 41 -12.21 -7.52 4.34
C ASN A 41 -11.15 -8.02 5.33
N LEU A 42 -10.16 -8.78 4.84
CA LEU A 42 -9.03 -9.22 5.65
C LEU A 42 -8.20 -8.03 6.13
N ALA A 43 -7.85 -7.10 5.23
CA ALA A 43 -7.10 -5.89 5.59
C ALA A 43 -7.84 -5.05 6.65
N LYS A 44 -9.15 -4.87 6.49
CA LYS A 44 -9.99 -4.20 7.50
C LYS A 44 -9.97 -4.95 8.83
N SER A 45 -10.09 -6.28 8.81
CA SER A 45 -10.11 -7.11 10.01
C SER A 45 -8.79 -7.09 10.79
N ILE A 46 -7.66 -6.83 10.13
CA ILE A 46 -6.35 -6.71 10.79
C ILE A 46 -5.97 -5.25 11.12
N GLY A 47 -6.90 -4.30 10.93
CA GLY A 47 -6.73 -2.90 11.28
C GLY A 47 -5.95 -2.06 10.25
N VAL A 48 -5.88 -2.49 8.99
CA VAL A 48 -5.27 -1.67 7.92
C VAL A 48 -6.09 -0.39 7.75
N ASN A 49 -5.40 0.74 7.85
CA ASN A 49 -5.92 2.04 7.48
C ASN A 49 -5.53 2.33 6.03
N PHE A 50 -6.54 2.54 5.19
CA PHE A 50 -6.33 2.81 3.77
C PHE A 50 -5.53 4.10 3.52
N GLU A 51 -5.76 5.18 4.28
CA GLU A 51 -5.03 6.44 4.12
C GLU A 51 -3.55 6.32 4.46
N LEU A 52 -3.20 5.47 5.43
CA LEU A 52 -1.80 5.18 5.74
C LEU A 52 -1.18 4.31 4.64
N ALA A 53 -1.93 3.33 4.15
CA ALA A 53 -1.46 2.42 3.12
C ALA A 53 -1.29 3.07 1.74
N SER A 54 -2.15 4.03 1.39
CA SER A 54 -2.05 4.77 0.13
C SER A 54 -0.84 5.71 0.09
N LYS A 55 -0.34 6.15 1.25
CA LYS A 55 0.89 6.96 1.38
C LYS A 55 2.16 6.10 1.35
N LEU A 56 2.05 4.79 1.52
CA LEU A 56 3.20 3.89 1.64
C LEU A 56 4.12 3.91 0.41
N PRO A 57 3.62 3.95 -0.84
CA PRO A 57 4.46 4.13 -2.02
C PRO A 57 5.29 5.42 -1.98
N GLN A 58 4.70 6.51 -1.49
CA GLN A 58 5.37 7.80 -1.31
C GLN A 58 6.44 7.75 -0.22
N GLU A 59 6.11 7.20 0.96
CA GLU A 59 7.04 7.02 2.08
C GLU A 59 8.23 6.12 1.69
N CYS A 60 7.98 5.11 0.87
CA CYS A 60 9.01 4.23 0.31
C CYS A 60 9.73 4.79 -0.92
N ARG A 61 9.36 5.99 -1.40
CA ARG A 61 9.91 6.63 -2.62
C ARG A 61 9.87 5.72 -3.85
N LEU A 62 8.78 4.97 -4.01
CA LEU A 62 8.60 4.07 -5.14
C LEU A 62 8.03 4.81 -6.34
N ASN A 63 8.26 4.29 -7.54
CA ASN A 63 7.53 4.75 -8.72
C ASN A 63 6.12 4.16 -8.70
N TYR A 64 5.11 5.00 -8.56
CA TYR A 64 3.70 4.61 -8.55
C TYR A 64 2.85 5.54 -9.43
N ILE A 65 1.64 5.09 -9.76
CA ILE A 65 0.70 5.87 -10.55
C ILE A 65 0.03 6.89 -9.63
N HIS A 66 0.36 8.17 -9.80
CA HIS A 66 -0.32 9.26 -9.11
C HIS A 66 -1.79 9.31 -9.52
N ASN A 67 -2.67 9.65 -8.58
CA ASN A 67 -4.13 9.67 -8.76
C ASN A 67 -4.74 8.31 -9.16
N TYR A 68 -4.10 7.19 -8.79
CA TYR A 68 -4.66 5.88 -9.05
C TYR A 68 -5.99 5.71 -8.31
N ASN A 69 -7.06 5.40 -9.04
CA ASN A 69 -8.37 5.16 -8.46
C ASN A 69 -8.49 3.72 -7.98
N CYS A 70 -8.32 3.54 -6.67
CA CYS A 70 -8.52 2.28 -5.98
C CYS A 70 -9.95 2.19 -5.42
N LYS A 71 -10.90 1.66 -6.21
CA LYS A 71 -12.31 1.45 -5.80
C LYS A 71 -12.98 2.70 -5.17
N GLY A 72 -12.68 3.88 -5.71
CA GLY A 72 -13.18 5.16 -5.21
C GLY A 72 -12.23 5.88 -4.24
N HIS A 73 -11.11 5.25 -3.86
CA HIS A 73 -10.06 5.92 -3.11
C HIS A 73 -8.89 6.32 -4.02
N ILE A 74 -8.56 7.60 -4.01
CA ILE A 74 -7.46 8.14 -4.82
C ILE A 74 -6.15 7.97 -4.05
N VAL A 75 -5.18 7.32 -4.69
CA VAL A 75 -3.79 7.29 -4.21
C VAL A 75 -3.14 8.65 -4.52
N PRO A 76 -2.67 9.39 -3.51
CA PRO A 76 -2.11 10.73 -3.69
C PRO A 76 -0.79 10.71 -4.47
#